data_AF-A0A182PN27-F1
#
_entry.id   AF-A0A182PN27-F1
#
_cell.length_a   1.000
_cell.length_b   1.000
_cell.length_c   1.000
_cell.angle_alpha   90.00
_cell.angle_beta   90.00
_cell.angle_gamma   90.00
#
_symmetry.space_group_name_H-M   'P 1'
#
loop_
_entity.id
_entity.type
_entity.pdbx_description
1 polymer ?
#
loop_
_entity_poly.entity_id
_entity_poly.type
_entity_poly.pdbx_seq_one_letter_code
_entity_poly.pdbx_strand_id
1 'polypeptide(L)'
;YEPVFDSSTSVLYLNHLILYECQGLSPDLEQLSRQRGQPCFRLQPMHCNTVVANWARGSDGFTFPPEAGYPLESHQATYYMLETHYNYPDYTYDFSPFYRKNLSKQQRNMNIKSREETAETPAEDSEPRATDEDLADDSDDSIAMEQQMVDNSGLKLYYTHRLRQHDAGVLSVGLDPNWRHIIPPRQEKVVSQGHCIGACTQHAFPRDGINIFAVMSRTHLIGRQVQLRQIRGNTELQPIMRDTNIDPSYQDYRRLAVPTRVLPGDSLVAECIYDSSSRKSITLGGMTTREEICLILTLYYPRQRELTSCHSLPSLPTVLHSLGIEELAS
;
A
#
# COMPACT_ATOMS: atom_id res chain seq x y z
N TYR A 1 9.85 -7.21 9.08
CA TYR A 1 10.47 -6.12 8.31
C TYR A 1 10.21 -4.82 9.04
N GLU A 2 11.05 -3.81 8.84
CA GLU A 2 10.92 -2.47 9.43
C GLU A 2 11.27 -1.38 8.38
N PRO A 3 10.74 -0.16 8.51
CA PRO A 3 11.11 0.94 7.62
C PRO A 3 12.56 1.39 7.85
N VAL A 4 13.21 1.85 6.79
CA VAL A 4 14.51 2.52 6.79
C VAL A 4 14.33 3.88 6.15
N PHE A 5 14.72 4.92 6.86
CA PHE A 5 14.70 6.29 6.38
C PHE A 5 16.12 6.72 6.00
N ASP A 6 16.28 7.33 4.83
CA ASP A 6 17.56 7.89 4.35
C ASP A 6 18.04 9.02 5.27
N SER A 7 17.10 9.85 5.72
CA SER A 7 17.38 10.97 6.62
C SER A 7 16.23 11.18 7.63
N SER A 8 16.47 12.05 8.61
CA SER A 8 15.42 12.44 9.57
C SER A 8 14.27 13.22 8.91
N THR A 9 14.49 13.85 7.76
CA THR A 9 13.47 14.59 7.04
C THR A 9 12.64 13.70 6.12
N SER A 10 13.11 12.48 5.80
CA SER A 10 12.38 11.53 4.95
C SER A 10 10.98 11.21 5.46
N VAL A 11 10.79 11.21 6.77
CA VAL A 11 9.50 11.02 7.45
C VAL A 11 8.44 12.06 7.06
N LEU A 12 8.85 13.27 6.66
CA LEU A 12 7.93 14.37 6.34
C LEU A 12 7.20 14.15 5.01
N TYR A 13 7.85 13.46 4.06
CA TYR A 13 7.33 13.25 2.72
C TYR A 13 7.04 11.78 2.41
N LEU A 14 7.57 10.80 3.15
CA LEU A 14 7.20 9.39 2.98
C LEU A 14 5.83 9.08 3.58
N ASN A 15 4.94 8.52 2.75
CA ASN A 15 3.60 8.13 3.17
C ASN A 15 3.47 6.61 3.38
N HIS A 16 3.87 5.81 2.38
CA HIS A 16 3.90 4.35 2.49
C HIS A 16 4.92 3.71 1.54
N LEU A 17 5.32 2.48 1.87
CA LEU A 17 6.26 1.64 1.15
C LEU A 17 5.65 0.25 0.96
N ILE A 18 5.45 -0.17 -0.28
CA ILE A 18 4.85 -1.47 -0.61
C ILE A 18 5.88 -2.32 -1.34
N LEU A 19 6.14 -3.52 -0.82
CA LEU A 19 7.00 -4.52 -1.46
C LEU A 19 6.13 -5.58 -2.14
N TYR A 20 6.25 -5.67 -3.46
CA TYR A 20 5.58 -6.69 -4.26
C TYR A 20 6.54 -7.83 -4.60
N GLU A 21 6.06 -9.07 -4.46
CA GLU A 21 6.64 -10.22 -5.12
C GLU A 21 6.20 -10.23 -6.59
N CYS A 22 7.18 -10.37 -7.48
CA CYS A 22 6.97 -10.51 -8.91
C CYS A 22 7.09 -11.98 -9.31
N GLN A 23 6.08 -12.50 -10.01
CA GLN A 23 6.06 -13.90 -10.43
C GLN A 23 6.72 -14.09 -11.79
N GLY A 24 7.62 -15.07 -11.88
CA GLY A 24 8.23 -15.51 -13.14
C GLY A 24 9.64 -14.97 -13.40
N LEU A 25 10.26 -15.55 -14.43
CA LEU A 25 11.61 -15.26 -14.90
C LEU A 25 11.52 -14.55 -16.25
N SER A 26 11.17 -13.26 -16.28
CA SER A 26 11.18 -12.50 -17.54
C SER A 26 12.50 -11.73 -17.69
N PRO A 27 13.08 -11.69 -18.90
CA PRO A 27 14.19 -10.79 -19.21
C PRO A 27 13.87 -9.32 -18.89
N ASP A 28 12.59 -8.94 -19.00
CA ASP A 28 12.11 -7.60 -18.69
C ASP A 28 12.26 -7.27 -17.20
N LEU A 29 11.94 -8.20 -16.30
CA LEU A 29 12.13 -8.00 -14.86
C LEU A 29 13.62 -7.85 -14.51
N GLU A 30 14.51 -8.60 -15.17
CA GLU A 30 15.95 -8.43 -15.00
C GLU A 30 16.46 -7.09 -15.57
N GLN A 31 15.89 -6.62 -16.67
CA GLN A 31 16.23 -5.32 -17.21
C GLN A 31 15.76 -4.20 -16.26
N LEU A 32 14.55 -4.30 -15.74
CA LEU A 32 13.97 -3.35 -14.78
C LEU A 32 14.75 -3.35 -13.46
N SER A 33 15.24 -4.51 -12.98
CA SER A 33 16.02 -4.62 -11.74
C SER A 33 17.31 -3.80 -11.76
N ARG A 34 17.86 -3.56 -12.96
CA ARG A 34 19.11 -2.81 -13.19
C ARG A 34 18.88 -1.33 -13.49
N GLN A 35 17.64 -0.90 -13.68
CA GLN A 35 17.30 0.50 -13.95
C GLN A 35 17.10 1.30 -12.67
N ARG A 36 17.19 2.62 -12.78
CA ARG A 36 16.73 3.50 -11.70
C ARG A 36 15.20 3.45 -11.62
N GLY A 37 14.67 3.62 -10.40
CA GLY A 37 13.24 3.72 -10.17
C GLY A 37 12.59 4.77 -11.07
N GLN A 38 11.35 4.49 -11.50
CA GLN A 38 10.56 5.35 -12.36
C GLN A 38 9.19 5.59 -11.72
N PRO A 39 8.47 6.67 -12.10
CA PRO A 39 7.12 6.86 -11.62
C PRO A 39 6.21 5.68 -11.96
N CYS A 40 5.53 5.13 -10.94
CA CYS A 40 4.75 3.89 -11.04
C CYS A 40 3.68 3.92 -12.13
N PHE A 41 3.10 5.09 -12.42
CA PHE A 41 2.07 5.26 -13.47
C PHE A 41 2.62 5.10 -14.91
N ARG A 42 3.94 5.12 -15.10
CA ARG A 42 4.58 4.83 -16.40
C ARG A 42 4.92 3.35 -16.56
N LEU A 43 4.90 2.59 -15.48
CA LEU A 43 5.11 1.16 -15.52
C LEU A 43 3.76 0.49 -15.77
N GLN A 44 3.74 -0.48 -16.67
CA GLN A 44 2.73 -1.53 -16.62
C GLN A 44 3.35 -2.63 -15.76
N PRO A 45 3.02 -2.75 -14.45
CA PRO A 45 3.60 -3.75 -13.57
C PRO A 45 3.01 -5.12 -13.91
N MET A 46 3.36 -5.61 -15.10
CA MET A 46 3.07 -6.96 -15.53
C MET A 46 3.81 -7.88 -14.56
N HIS A 47 3.05 -8.72 -13.86
CA HIS A 47 3.55 -9.80 -12.99
C HIS A 47 3.94 -9.46 -11.53
N CYS A 48 3.86 -8.20 -11.07
CA CYS A 48 4.11 -7.84 -9.66
C CYS A 48 2.80 -7.44 -8.95
N ASN A 49 2.14 -8.41 -8.31
CA ASN A 49 0.80 -8.20 -7.72
C ASN A 49 0.67 -8.63 -6.26
N THR A 50 1.66 -9.36 -5.72
CA THR A 50 1.58 -9.97 -4.39
C THR A 50 2.26 -9.08 -3.37
N VAL A 51 1.50 -8.41 -2.50
CA VAL A 51 2.05 -7.50 -1.47
C VAL A 51 2.57 -8.30 -0.27
N VAL A 52 3.89 -8.52 -0.23
CA VAL A 52 4.54 -9.35 0.80
C VAL A 52 4.89 -8.58 2.06
N ALA A 53 5.17 -7.28 1.90
CA ALA A 53 5.45 -6.36 2.98
C ALA A 53 4.87 -5.00 2.62
N ASN A 54 4.36 -4.32 3.61
CA ASN A 54 3.88 -2.97 3.46
C ASN A 54 4.12 -2.20 4.76
N TRP A 55 4.42 -0.91 4.63
CA TRP A 55 4.58 0.02 5.73
C TRP A 55 3.84 1.31 5.37
N ALA A 56 3.05 1.82 6.31
CA ALA A 56 2.51 3.18 6.24
C ALA A 56 3.04 4.02 7.39
N ARG A 57 3.06 5.34 7.19
CA ARG A 57 3.43 6.33 8.20
C ARG A 57 2.67 6.07 9.50
N GLY A 58 3.40 5.90 10.59
CA GLY A 58 2.87 5.53 11.91
C GLY A 58 2.94 4.04 12.25
N SER A 59 3.32 3.16 11.32
CA SER A 59 3.61 1.75 11.59
C SER A 59 5.05 1.55 12.07
N ASP A 60 5.25 0.55 12.95
CA ASP A 60 6.58 0.07 13.35
C ASP A 60 7.12 -1.04 12.43
N GLY A 61 6.36 -1.42 11.40
CA GLY A 61 6.60 -2.59 10.57
C GLY A 61 5.91 -3.83 11.12
N PHE A 62 6.29 -5.01 10.61
CA PHE A 62 5.58 -6.25 10.89
C PHE A 62 6.53 -7.42 11.14
N THR A 63 6.18 -8.27 12.12
CA THR A 63 6.89 -9.51 12.45
C THR A 63 6.00 -10.71 12.19
N PHE A 64 6.46 -11.73 11.47
CA PHE A 64 5.66 -12.93 11.23
C PHE A 64 5.55 -13.77 12.52
N PRO A 65 4.48 -14.55 12.72
CA PRO A 65 4.36 -15.43 13.88
C PRO A 65 5.47 -16.51 13.86
N PRO A 66 5.93 -17.03 15.02
CA PRO A 66 7.11 -17.90 15.09
C PRO A 66 6.99 -19.20 14.30
N GLU A 67 5.77 -19.69 14.07
CA GLU A 67 5.46 -20.89 13.29
C GLU A 67 5.49 -20.67 11.77
N ALA A 68 5.44 -19.42 11.28
CA ALA A 68 5.34 -19.13 9.85
C ALA A 68 6.39 -18.14 9.35
N GLY A 69 6.79 -18.28 8.09
CA GLY A 69 7.69 -17.35 7.40
C GLY A 69 7.32 -17.21 5.95
N TYR A 70 7.50 -16.02 5.37
CA TYR A 70 7.34 -15.85 3.92
C TYR A 70 8.59 -16.39 3.20
N PRO A 71 8.48 -17.45 2.38
CA PRO A 71 9.65 -18.01 1.71
C PRO A 71 10.14 -17.03 0.64
N LEU A 72 11.44 -16.71 0.69
CA LEU A 72 12.13 -15.86 -0.29
C LEU A 72 12.78 -16.68 -1.42
N GLU A 73 12.52 -17.98 -1.50
CA GLU A 73 13.24 -18.94 -2.34
C GLU A 73 12.74 -19.01 -3.80
N SER A 74 13.68 -19.31 -4.71
CA SER A 74 13.78 -18.74 -6.06
C SER A 74 13.15 -19.55 -7.21
N HIS A 75 12.20 -20.45 -6.96
CA HIS A 75 11.53 -21.18 -8.06
C HIS A 75 10.37 -20.39 -8.70
N GLN A 76 9.85 -19.36 -8.03
CA GLN A 76 8.74 -18.54 -8.52
C GLN A 76 9.00 -17.02 -8.46
N ALA A 77 9.90 -16.55 -7.60
CA ALA A 77 10.22 -15.14 -7.46
C ALA A 77 11.74 -14.91 -7.58
N THR A 78 12.16 -14.22 -8.65
CA THR A 78 13.55 -13.72 -8.78
C THR A 78 13.67 -12.22 -8.59
N TYR A 79 12.55 -11.50 -8.43
CA TYR A 79 12.54 -10.05 -8.27
C TYR A 79 11.45 -9.59 -7.30
N TYR A 80 11.74 -8.48 -6.61
CA TYR A 80 10.79 -7.75 -5.81
C TYR A 80 10.74 -6.30 -6.31
N MET A 81 9.54 -5.73 -6.35
CA MET A 81 9.35 -4.33 -6.71
C MET A 81 8.98 -3.55 -5.44
N LEU A 82 9.75 -2.50 -5.14
CA LEU A 82 9.42 -1.55 -4.08
C LEU A 82 8.70 -0.36 -4.70
N GLU A 83 7.45 -0.15 -4.30
CA GLU A 83 6.68 1.05 -4.58
C GLU A 83 6.78 2.00 -3.39
N THR A 84 7.14 3.26 -3.67
CA THR A 84 7.24 4.32 -2.66
C THR A 84 6.24 5.41 -2.99
N HIS A 85 5.37 5.74 -2.03
CA HIS A 85 4.45 6.86 -2.15
C HIS A 85 4.95 8.05 -1.35
N TYR A 86 5.22 9.14 -2.07
CA TYR A 86 5.60 10.43 -1.49
C TYR A 86 4.40 11.37 -1.46
N ASN A 87 4.22 12.06 -0.34
CA ASN A 87 3.34 13.21 -0.22
C ASN A 87 4.15 14.50 -0.36
N TYR A 88 3.47 15.61 -0.68
CA TYR A 88 4.05 16.92 -0.46
C TYR A 88 4.42 17.06 1.03
N PRO A 89 5.64 17.50 1.35
CA PRO A 89 6.11 17.58 2.72
C PRO A 89 5.22 18.54 3.51
N ASP A 90 4.65 18.04 4.60
CA ASP A 90 3.90 18.87 5.53
C ASP A 90 4.85 19.40 6.61
N TYR A 91 5.36 20.63 6.40
CA TYR A 91 6.25 21.31 7.33
C TYR A 91 5.52 21.91 8.54
N THR A 92 4.19 21.77 8.64
CA THR A 92 3.42 22.36 9.75
C THR A 92 3.47 21.52 11.02
N TYR A 93 3.91 20.25 10.94
CA TYR A 93 3.90 19.32 12.05
C TYR A 93 5.25 18.60 12.22
N ASP A 94 5.90 18.80 13.37
CA ASP A 94 7.16 18.13 13.71
C ASP A 94 6.91 16.68 14.19
N PHE A 95 7.10 15.71 13.28
CA PHE A 95 7.03 14.29 13.59
C PHE A 95 8.31 13.74 14.26
N SER A 96 9.39 14.52 14.33
CA SER A 96 10.68 14.07 14.87
C SER A 96 10.62 13.47 16.29
N PRO A 97 9.73 13.90 17.22
CA PRO A 97 9.66 13.31 18.56
C PRO A 97 9.15 11.87 18.60
N PHE A 98 8.24 11.49 17.69
CA PHE A 98 7.68 10.14 17.64
C PHE A 98 8.70 9.14 17.10
N TYR A 99 9.42 9.52 16.05
CA TYR A 99 10.37 8.61 15.40
C TYR A 99 11.70 8.54 16.13
N ARG A 100 12.18 9.59 16.83
CA ARG A 100 13.40 9.51 17.67
C ARG A 100 13.37 8.37 18.69
N LYS A 101 12.19 7.98 19.19
CA LYS A 101 12.04 6.82 20.08
C LYS A 101 12.17 5.47 19.36
N ASN A 102 11.68 5.37 18.13
CA ASN A 102 11.63 4.13 17.34
C ASN A 102 12.80 3.98 16.35
N LEU A 103 13.69 4.97 16.24
CA LEU A 103 14.99 4.82 15.58
C LEU A 103 15.81 3.75 16.29
N SER A 104 16.22 2.72 15.53
CA SER A 104 17.19 1.71 15.96
C SER A 104 18.46 2.38 16.50
N LYS A 105 19.23 1.68 17.37
CA LYS A 105 20.52 2.18 17.89
C LYS A 105 21.46 2.70 16.79
N GLN A 106 21.36 2.16 15.57
CA GLN A 106 22.16 2.54 14.41
C GLN A 106 21.74 3.89 13.82
N GLN A 107 20.44 4.23 13.86
CA GLN A 107 19.89 5.50 13.39
C GLN A 107 20.08 6.65 14.39
N ARG A 108 20.24 6.34 15.70
CA ARG A 108 20.60 7.34 16.72
C ARG A 108 22.05 7.81 16.63
N ASN A 109 22.93 7.00 16.03
CA ASN A 109 24.37 7.26 15.92
C ASN A 109 24.78 8.03 14.65
N MET A 110 23.84 8.35 13.75
CA MET A 110 24.10 9.33 12.69
C MET A 110 24.00 10.72 13.30
N ASN A 111 25.16 11.29 13.68
CA ASN A 111 25.29 12.62 14.28
C ASN A 111 24.47 13.68 13.54
N ILE A 112 23.33 14.04 14.14
CA ILE A 112 22.43 15.09 13.72
C ILE A 112 23.11 16.42 14.06
N LYS A 113 23.67 17.11 13.06
CA LYS A 113 23.83 18.57 13.16
C LYS A 113 22.57 19.19 12.58
N SER A 114 21.77 19.83 13.42
CA SER A 114 20.72 20.73 12.96
C SER A 114 21.36 21.85 12.15
N ARG A 115 20.69 22.29 11.09
CA ARG A 115 21.10 23.39 10.22
C ARG A 115 20.93 24.77 10.91
N GLU A 116 21.26 24.83 12.20
CA GLU A 116 21.28 26.04 13.04
C GLU A 116 22.67 26.32 13.62
N GLU A 117 23.67 25.44 13.47
CA GLU A 117 25.04 25.66 13.99
C GLU A 117 26.05 26.18 12.95
N THR A 118 25.61 26.71 11.81
CA THR A 118 26.49 27.41 10.85
C THR A 118 26.00 28.84 10.59
N ALA A 119 25.73 29.58 11.66
CA ALA A 119 25.76 31.03 11.64
C ALA A 119 27.03 31.48 12.36
N GLU A 120 28.18 31.40 11.67
CA GLU A 120 29.36 32.16 12.07
C GLU A 120 29.06 33.64 11.80
N THR A 121 28.96 34.42 12.87
CA THR A 121 28.95 35.89 12.86
C THR A 121 30.26 36.40 12.25
N PRO A 122 30.24 37.23 11.18
CA PRO A 122 31.42 38.00 10.80
C PRO A 122 31.58 39.16 11.76
N ALA A 123 32.83 39.36 12.21
CA ALA A 123 33.25 40.41 13.11
C ALA A 123 33.00 41.82 12.53
N GLU A 124 32.70 42.75 13.44
CA GLU A 124 32.74 44.19 13.22
C GLU A 124 34.16 44.63 12.85
N ASP A 125 34.32 45.39 11.77
CA ASP A 125 35.30 46.48 11.72
C ASP A 125 34.93 47.58 10.69
N SER A 126 35.07 48.80 11.19
CA SER A 126 34.87 50.18 10.74
C SER A 126 34.95 50.63 9.25
N GLU A 127 33.94 51.46 8.90
CA GLU A 127 33.96 52.81 8.26
C GLU A 127 34.16 53.07 6.73
N PRO A 128 33.63 54.20 6.19
CA PRO A 128 32.90 54.24 4.92
C PRO A 128 33.57 55.01 3.77
N ARG A 129 33.10 54.80 2.53
CA ARG A 129 33.28 55.76 1.42
C ARG A 129 32.18 55.66 0.36
N ALA A 130 31.79 56.81 -0.16
CA ALA A 130 30.58 57.09 -0.93
C ALA A 130 30.76 57.07 -2.47
N THR A 131 29.59 57.12 -3.17
CA THR A 131 29.29 57.49 -4.58
C THR A 131 29.84 56.57 -5.68
N ASP A 132 29.10 56.11 -6.70
CA ASP A 132 28.09 56.76 -7.56
C ASP A 132 27.03 55.78 -8.11
N GLU A 133 25.96 56.38 -8.65
CA GLU A 133 24.80 55.82 -9.35
C GLU A 133 25.16 55.00 -10.62
N ASP A 134 24.41 53.93 -10.90
CA ASP A 134 23.79 53.72 -12.23
C ASP A 134 22.76 52.57 -12.22
N LEU A 135 21.62 52.83 -12.85
CA LEU A 135 20.45 51.98 -13.01
C LEU A 135 20.60 51.08 -14.25
N ALA A 136 20.33 49.77 -14.13
CA ALA A 136 19.69 48.98 -15.20
C ALA A 136 19.25 47.59 -14.70
N ASP A 137 17.93 47.41 -14.67
CA ASP A 137 17.19 46.24 -15.17
C ASP A 137 17.89 44.87 -15.12
N ASP A 138 17.52 44.05 -14.13
CA ASP A 138 17.50 42.61 -14.36
C ASP A 138 16.28 42.00 -13.64
N SER A 139 15.46 41.35 -14.46
CA SER A 139 14.22 40.69 -14.12
C SER A 139 14.37 39.73 -12.94
N ASP A 140 13.47 39.86 -11.98
CA ASP A 140 13.19 38.88 -10.93
C ASP A 140 12.65 37.58 -11.57
N ASP A 141 13.58 36.79 -12.09
CA ASP A 141 13.37 35.39 -12.45
C ASP A 141 14.01 34.55 -11.34
N SER A 142 13.42 34.65 -10.14
CA SER A 142 13.63 33.67 -9.07
C SER A 142 13.00 32.34 -9.50
N ILE A 143 13.66 31.67 -10.45
CA ILE A 143 13.54 30.24 -10.67
C ILE A 143 13.98 29.61 -9.36
N ALA A 144 13.00 29.32 -8.50
CA ALA A 144 13.17 28.41 -7.39
C ALA A 144 13.69 27.10 -8.00
N MET A 145 15.01 26.90 -7.96
CA MET A 145 15.62 25.61 -8.24
C MET A 145 14.90 24.64 -7.33
N GLU A 146 14.00 23.82 -7.88
CA GLU A 146 13.53 22.62 -7.19
C GLU A 146 14.79 21.86 -6.83
N GLN A 147 15.19 21.94 -5.56
CA GLN A 147 16.32 21.19 -5.05
C GLN A 147 15.99 19.73 -5.33
N GLN A 148 16.74 19.13 -6.23
CA GLN A 148 16.58 17.74 -6.59
C GLN A 148 16.88 16.91 -5.34
N MET A 149 15.83 16.52 -4.63
CA MET A 149 15.93 15.73 -3.42
C MET A 149 16.14 14.27 -3.80
N VAL A 150 17.21 13.68 -3.28
CA VAL A 150 17.49 12.25 -3.40
C VAL A 150 17.10 11.60 -2.08
N ASP A 151 16.27 10.56 -2.13
CA ASP A 151 15.88 9.75 -0.98
C ASP A 151 16.13 8.28 -1.30
N ASN A 152 16.85 7.58 -0.41
CA ASN A 152 17.14 6.14 -0.50
C ASN A 152 16.42 5.35 0.61
N SER A 153 15.26 5.83 1.04
CA SER A 153 14.46 5.13 2.05
C SER A 153 13.89 3.83 1.50
N GLY A 154 13.57 2.89 2.39
CA GLY A 154 13.08 1.58 1.98
C GLY A 154 12.71 0.68 3.16
N LEU A 155 12.82 -0.63 2.96
CA LEU A 155 12.48 -1.64 3.96
C LEU A 155 13.69 -2.50 4.31
N LYS A 156 13.90 -2.73 5.60
CA LYS A 156 14.87 -3.73 6.09
C LYS A 156 14.14 -5.05 6.38
N LEU A 157 14.56 -6.09 5.66
CA LEU A 157 13.99 -7.43 5.76
C LEU A 157 14.83 -8.29 6.70
N TYR A 158 14.17 -8.96 7.64
CA TYR A 158 14.78 -9.94 8.53
C TYR A 158 14.46 -11.34 8.02
N TYR A 159 15.47 -12.13 7.71
CA TYR A 159 15.33 -13.48 7.16
C TYR A 159 16.15 -14.51 7.94
N THR A 160 15.86 -15.79 7.75
CA THR A 160 16.56 -16.92 8.37
C THR A 160 16.73 -18.04 7.35
N HIS A 161 17.86 -18.75 7.40
CA HIS A 161 18.10 -19.95 6.59
C HIS A 161 17.41 -21.20 7.17
N ARG A 162 16.90 -21.14 8.40
CA ARG A 162 16.11 -22.22 9.00
C ARG A 162 14.64 -22.04 8.67
N LEU A 163 14.09 -22.98 7.90
CA LEU A 163 12.67 -22.98 7.54
C LEU A 163 11.78 -22.99 8.78
N ARG A 164 10.69 -22.22 8.71
CA ARG A 164 9.63 -22.24 9.72
C ARG A 164 8.73 -23.46 9.48
N GLN A 165 7.83 -23.73 10.41
CA GLN A 165 6.91 -24.87 10.30
C GLN A 165 5.97 -24.72 9.10
N HIS A 166 5.56 -23.49 8.78
CA HIS A 166 4.67 -23.19 7.67
C HIS A 166 5.22 -22.07 6.79
N ASP A 167 5.08 -22.25 5.48
CA ASP A 167 5.20 -21.14 4.54
C ASP A 167 3.98 -20.24 4.68
N ALA A 168 4.23 -18.94 4.75
CA ALA A 168 3.19 -17.93 4.72
C ALA A 168 2.88 -17.51 3.27
N GLY A 169 1.62 -17.18 3.00
CA GLY A 169 1.16 -16.66 1.72
C GLY A 169 0.34 -15.38 1.90
N VAL A 170 0.08 -14.72 0.77
CA VAL A 170 -0.85 -13.59 0.68
C VAL A 170 -2.07 -14.05 -0.11
N LEU A 171 -3.27 -13.80 0.42
CA LEU A 171 -4.52 -14.01 -0.30
C LEU A 171 -5.26 -12.67 -0.38
N SER A 172 -5.49 -12.20 -1.61
CA SER A 172 -6.29 -11.01 -1.89
C SER A 172 -7.74 -11.41 -2.10
N VAL A 173 -8.66 -10.86 -1.30
CA VAL A 173 -10.11 -11.07 -1.41
C VAL A 173 -10.77 -9.74 -1.71
N GLY A 174 -11.66 -9.68 -2.69
CA GLY A 174 -12.19 -8.37 -3.09
C GLY A 174 -13.01 -8.35 -4.37
N LEU A 175 -13.30 -7.13 -4.79
CA LEU A 175 -13.80 -6.84 -6.12
C LEU A 175 -12.60 -6.67 -7.06
N ASP A 176 -12.68 -7.32 -8.22
CA ASP A 176 -11.71 -7.11 -9.28
C ASP A 176 -11.71 -5.62 -9.70
N PRO A 177 -10.57 -4.90 -9.65
CA PRO A 177 -10.48 -3.48 -9.99
C PRO A 177 -10.74 -3.18 -11.46
N ASN A 178 -12.01 -3.15 -11.86
CA ASN A 178 -12.41 -2.87 -13.23
C ASN A 178 -13.68 -2.01 -13.31
N TRP A 179 -13.95 -1.50 -14.51
CA TRP A 179 -15.04 -0.57 -14.79
C TRP A 179 -16.45 -1.07 -14.45
N ARG A 180 -16.64 -2.39 -14.24
CA ARG A 180 -17.93 -2.97 -13.85
C ARG A 180 -18.27 -2.72 -12.38
N HIS A 181 -17.29 -2.38 -11.55
CA HIS A 181 -17.54 -1.86 -10.21
C HIS A 181 -17.93 -0.38 -10.34
N ILE A 182 -19.19 -0.07 -10.09
CA ILE A 182 -19.74 1.28 -10.26
C ILE A 182 -20.16 1.82 -8.89
N ILE A 183 -19.66 3.00 -8.56
CA ILE A 183 -20.06 3.78 -7.38
C ILE A 183 -20.78 5.04 -7.88
N PRO A 184 -22.10 5.17 -7.64
CA PRO A 184 -22.86 6.35 -8.06
C PRO A 184 -22.38 7.61 -7.33
N PRO A 185 -22.48 8.80 -7.95
CA PRO A 185 -22.13 10.06 -7.30
C PRO A 185 -23.19 10.49 -6.27
N ARG A 186 -22.81 11.43 -5.41
CA ARG A 186 -23.72 12.12 -4.46
C ARG A 186 -24.39 11.19 -3.44
N GLN A 187 -23.78 10.07 -3.10
CA GLN A 187 -24.28 9.16 -2.07
C GLN A 187 -23.42 9.23 -0.81
N GLU A 188 -24.05 9.38 0.35
CA GLU A 188 -23.34 9.31 1.64
C GLU A 188 -22.85 7.90 1.96
N LYS A 189 -23.53 6.89 1.40
CA LYS A 189 -23.23 5.49 1.65
C LYS A 189 -23.49 4.63 0.42
N VAL A 190 -22.44 4.04 -0.13
CA VAL A 190 -22.50 3.00 -1.16
C VAL A 190 -21.79 1.76 -0.64
N VAL A 191 -22.46 0.61 -0.68
CA VAL A 191 -21.87 -0.67 -0.30
C VAL A 191 -21.44 -1.40 -1.57
N SER A 192 -20.22 -1.94 -1.57
CA SER A 192 -19.75 -2.85 -2.60
C SER A 192 -19.16 -4.10 -1.97
N GLN A 193 -19.41 -5.25 -2.57
CA GLN A 193 -19.01 -6.55 -2.03
C GLN A 193 -18.27 -7.38 -3.08
N GLY A 194 -17.11 -7.89 -2.69
CA GLY A 194 -16.31 -8.85 -3.43
C GLY A 194 -16.35 -10.22 -2.78
N HIS A 195 -16.47 -11.28 -3.57
CA HIS A 195 -16.73 -12.62 -3.10
C HIS A 195 -15.62 -13.60 -3.50
N CYS A 196 -15.08 -14.29 -2.51
CA CYS A 196 -14.41 -15.57 -2.68
C CYS A 196 -15.38 -16.68 -2.28
N ILE A 197 -16.04 -17.29 -3.26
CA ILE A 197 -17.08 -18.29 -3.00
C ILE A 197 -16.49 -19.60 -2.47
N GLY A 198 -17.31 -20.37 -1.74
CA GLY A 198 -16.91 -21.64 -1.15
C GLY A 198 -16.34 -22.64 -2.15
N ALA A 199 -16.74 -22.62 -3.43
CA ALA A 199 -16.14 -23.48 -4.46
C ALA A 199 -14.65 -23.21 -4.68
N CYS A 200 -14.21 -21.94 -4.61
CA CYS A 200 -12.80 -21.56 -4.76
C CYS A 200 -11.97 -22.07 -3.57
N THR A 201 -12.44 -21.87 -2.35
CA THR A 201 -11.76 -22.36 -1.13
C THR A 201 -11.82 -23.88 -1.02
N GLN A 202 -12.92 -24.51 -1.45
CA GLN A 202 -13.08 -25.96 -1.49
C GLN A 202 -12.06 -26.64 -2.39
N HIS A 203 -11.74 -26.01 -3.52
CA HIS A 203 -10.74 -26.51 -4.46
C HIS A 203 -9.32 -26.27 -3.97
N ALA A 204 -9.03 -25.06 -3.47
CA ALA A 204 -7.66 -24.65 -3.22
C ALA A 204 -7.13 -24.91 -1.81
N PHE A 205 -7.99 -25.02 -0.78
CA PHE A 205 -7.53 -25.13 0.62
C PHE A 205 -7.34 -26.59 1.04
N PRO A 206 -6.36 -26.87 1.93
CA PRO A 206 -6.16 -28.20 2.49
C PRO A 206 -7.32 -28.58 3.40
N ARG A 207 -7.49 -29.86 3.71
CA ARG A 207 -8.58 -30.36 4.57
C ARG A 207 -8.70 -29.62 5.91
N ASP A 208 -7.55 -29.31 6.51
CA ASP A 208 -7.52 -28.58 7.78
C ASP A 208 -7.76 -27.07 7.60
N GLY A 209 -7.70 -26.55 6.38
CA GLY A 209 -7.83 -25.14 6.06
C GLY A 209 -6.56 -24.31 6.29
N ILE A 210 -6.70 -23.00 6.15
CA ILE A 210 -5.63 -22.01 6.36
C ILE A 210 -5.90 -21.17 7.62
N ASN A 211 -4.87 -20.57 8.18
CA ASN A 211 -4.93 -19.66 9.32
C ASN A 211 -4.52 -18.28 8.85
N ILE A 212 -5.47 -17.35 8.79
CA ILE A 212 -5.20 -15.93 8.55
C ILE A 212 -4.73 -15.32 9.86
N PHE A 213 -3.57 -14.67 9.86
CA PHE A 213 -2.98 -14.08 11.08
C PHE A 213 -2.80 -12.56 11.00
N ALA A 214 -2.90 -11.98 9.81
CA ALA A 214 -2.93 -10.53 9.62
C ALA A 214 -3.72 -10.14 8.37
N VAL A 215 -4.18 -8.90 8.36
CA VAL A 215 -5.09 -8.37 7.34
C VAL A 215 -4.76 -6.92 7.04
N MET A 216 -4.93 -6.51 5.80
CA MET A 216 -4.76 -5.14 5.34
C MET A 216 -5.87 -4.81 4.34
N SER A 217 -6.60 -3.74 4.59
CA SER A 217 -7.62 -3.23 3.66
C SER A 217 -7.02 -2.19 2.72
N ARG A 218 -7.47 -2.19 1.47
CA ARG A 218 -7.12 -1.21 0.44
C ARG A 218 -8.39 -0.67 -0.21
N THR A 219 -8.54 0.64 -0.11
CA THR A 219 -9.50 1.48 -0.86
C THR A 219 -8.73 2.70 -1.39
N HIS A 220 -9.33 3.46 -2.30
CA HIS A 220 -8.87 4.81 -2.59
C HIS A 220 -9.61 5.83 -1.71
N LEU A 221 -9.69 7.07 -2.18
CA LEU A 221 -9.97 8.27 -1.38
C LEU A 221 -11.37 8.31 -0.75
N ILE A 222 -12.36 7.61 -1.30
CA ILE A 222 -13.74 7.66 -0.84
C ILE A 222 -14.14 6.46 0.03
N GLY A 223 -13.24 5.52 0.30
CA GLY A 223 -13.46 4.44 1.26
C GLY A 223 -13.60 4.95 2.69
N ARG A 224 -14.55 4.38 3.45
CA ARG A 224 -14.84 4.77 4.84
C ARG A 224 -14.91 3.60 5.81
N GLN A 225 -15.44 2.47 5.37
CA GLN A 225 -15.52 1.27 6.21
C GLN A 225 -15.20 0.03 5.38
N VAL A 226 -14.63 -0.97 6.04
CA VAL A 226 -14.29 -2.26 5.42
C VAL A 226 -14.56 -3.40 6.40
N GLN A 227 -14.97 -4.54 5.86
CA GLN A 227 -15.18 -5.76 6.63
C GLN A 227 -14.80 -6.98 5.81
N LEU A 228 -14.06 -7.91 6.41
CA LEU A 228 -13.83 -9.25 5.85
C LEU A 228 -14.72 -10.23 6.61
N ARG A 229 -15.78 -10.67 5.94
CA ARG A 229 -16.77 -11.61 6.48
C ARG A 229 -16.39 -13.04 6.12
N GLN A 230 -16.70 -13.99 6.98
CA GLN A 230 -16.51 -15.41 6.76
C GLN A 230 -17.86 -16.12 6.90
N ILE A 231 -18.25 -16.89 5.89
CA ILE A 231 -19.50 -17.64 5.86
C ILE A 231 -19.17 -19.12 5.73
N ARG A 232 -19.70 -19.95 6.64
CA ARG A 232 -19.57 -21.41 6.61
C ARG A 232 -20.93 -22.03 6.36
N GLY A 233 -21.11 -22.60 5.17
CA GLY A 233 -22.44 -23.03 4.71
C GLY A 233 -23.40 -21.84 4.66
N ASN A 234 -24.44 -21.87 5.48
CA ASN A 234 -25.44 -20.80 5.58
C ASN A 234 -25.26 -19.91 6.83
N THR A 235 -24.18 -20.08 7.58
CA THR A 235 -23.94 -19.33 8.82
C THR A 235 -22.79 -18.35 8.64
N GLU A 236 -23.07 -17.07 8.90
CA GLU A 236 -22.02 -16.06 9.01
C GLU A 236 -21.33 -16.18 10.37
N LEU A 237 -20.01 -16.31 10.36
CA LEU A 237 -19.17 -16.32 11.54
C LEU A 237 -18.80 -14.88 11.93
N GLN A 238 -18.10 -14.73 13.05
CA GLN A 238 -17.53 -13.42 13.39
C GLN A 238 -16.61 -12.94 12.26
N PRO A 239 -16.70 -11.66 11.87
CA PRO A 239 -15.85 -11.13 10.81
C PRO A 239 -14.38 -11.23 11.20
N ILE A 240 -13.55 -11.64 10.24
CA ILE A 240 -12.10 -11.72 10.40
C ILE A 240 -11.51 -10.35 10.66
N MET A 241 -12.08 -9.32 10.02
CA MET A 241 -11.68 -7.92 10.16
C MET A 241 -12.92 -7.04 10.04
N ARG A 242 -12.99 -5.99 10.86
CA ARG A 242 -13.97 -4.91 10.70
C ARG A 242 -13.31 -3.60 11.11
N ASP A 243 -13.28 -2.64 10.20
CA ASP A 243 -12.84 -1.28 10.47
C ASP A 243 -13.89 -0.29 9.96
N THR A 244 -14.45 0.49 10.89
CA THR A 244 -15.52 1.45 10.61
C THR A 244 -14.99 2.88 10.41
N ASN A 245 -13.68 3.08 10.46
CA ASN A 245 -13.04 4.40 10.32
C ASN A 245 -11.69 4.24 9.63
N ILE A 246 -11.72 3.71 8.41
CA ILE A 246 -10.48 3.53 7.65
C ILE A 246 -9.93 4.89 7.19
N ASP A 247 -8.61 5.00 7.24
CA ASP A 247 -7.85 6.02 6.53
C ASP A 247 -7.20 5.36 5.30
N PRO A 248 -7.60 5.71 4.06
CA PRO A 248 -7.02 5.15 2.85
C PRO A 248 -5.50 5.37 2.72
N SER A 249 -4.94 6.36 3.43
CA SER A 249 -3.50 6.62 3.48
C SER A 249 -2.74 5.69 4.44
N TYR A 250 -3.44 5.08 5.41
CA TYR A 250 -2.87 4.15 6.37
C TYR A 250 -3.07 2.70 5.93
N GLN A 251 -2.21 2.26 5.03
CA GLN A 251 -2.16 0.88 4.56
C GLN A 251 -1.08 0.15 5.36
N ASP A 252 -1.46 -0.74 6.27
CA ASP A 252 -0.52 -1.61 7.00
C ASP A 252 -1.20 -2.94 7.38
N TYR A 253 -0.41 -4.00 7.49
CA TYR A 253 -0.89 -5.30 7.95
C TYR A 253 -1.15 -5.27 9.45
N ARG A 254 -2.43 -5.34 9.83
CA ARG A 254 -2.84 -5.45 11.22
C ARG A 254 -2.88 -6.91 11.64
N ARG A 255 -2.16 -7.25 12.71
CA ARG A 255 -2.18 -8.59 13.30
C ARG A 255 -3.54 -8.87 13.93
N LEU A 256 -4.08 -10.06 13.68
CA LEU A 256 -5.25 -10.56 14.39
C LEU A 256 -4.84 -11.04 15.79
N ALA A 257 -5.65 -10.74 16.81
CA ALA A 257 -5.38 -11.19 18.18
C ALA A 257 -5.28 -12.72 18.28
N VAL A 258 -6.10 -13.42 17.50
CA VAL A 258 -6.07 -14.87 17.32
C VAL A 258 -6.13 -15.15 15.82
N PRO A 259 -5.26 -16.01 15.25
CA PRO A 259 -5.38 -16.41 13.86
C PRO A 259 -6.73 -17.06 13.57
N THR A 260 -7.39 -16.63 12.49
CA THR A 260 -8.71 -17.14 12.11
C THR A 260 -8.57 -18.28 11.12
N ARG A 261 -9.16 -19.44 11.43
CA ARG A 261 -9.17 -20.61 10.56
C ARG A 261 -10.26 -20.50 9.49
N VAL A 262 -9.86 -20.61 8.22
CA VAL A 262 -10.75 -20.71 7.07
C VAL A 262 -10.65 -22.10 6.46
N LEU A 263 -11.77 -22.81 6.39
CA LEU A 263 -11.85 -24.19 5.92
C LEU A 263 -12.23 -24.26 4.44
N PRO A 264 -11.94 -25.39 3.76
CA PRO A 264 -12.51 -25.67 2.44
C PRO A 264 -14.04 -25.53 2.46
N GLY A 265 -14.60 -24.81 1.49
CA GLY A 265 -16.04 -24.56 1.41
C GLY A 265 -16.52 -23.29 2.11
N ASP A 266 -15.68 -22.66 2.95
CA ASP A 266 -16.00 -21.34 3.51
C ASP A 266 -15.98 -20.27 2.41
N SER A 267 -16.94 -19.34 2.44
CA SER A 267 -16.92 -18.15 1.59
C SER A 267 -16.34 -16.96 2.35
N LEU A 268 -15.48 -16.19 1.71
CA LEU A 268 -14.95 -14.94 2.23
C LEU A 268 -15.57 -13.78 1.44
N VAL A 269 -16.08 -12.76 2.15
CA VAL A 269 -16.70 -11.60 1.52
C VAL A 269 -16.02 -10.33 2.02
N ALA A 270 -15.35 -9.64 1.10
CA ALA A 270 -14.82 -8.31 1.34
C ALA A 270 -15.93 -7.29 1.07
N GLU A 271 -16.32 -6.54 2.09
CA GLU A 271 -17.32 -5.48 2.00
C GLU A 271 -16.63 -4.14 2.21
N CYS A 272 -16.85 -3.21 1.29
CA CYS A 272 -16.36 -1.84 1.38
C CYS A 272 -17.53 -0.86 1.34
N ILE A 273 -17.49 0.15 2.20
CA ILE A 273 -18.47 1.22 2.26
C ILE A 273 -17.79 2.53 1.86
N TYR A 274 -18.35 3.18 0.85
CA TYR A 274 -17.85 4.42 0.27
C TYR A 274 -18.78 5.60 0.56
N ASP A 275 -18.19 6.78 0.68
CA ASP A 275 -18.87 8.08 0.70
C ASP A 275 -18.52 8.86 -0.58
N SER A 276 -19.45 8.88 -1.52
CA SER A 276 -19.32 9.56 -2.82
C SER A 276 -20.05 10.90 -2.86
N SER A 277 -20.44 11.47 -1.70
CA SER A 277 -21.18 12.74 -1.59
C SER A 277 -20.47 13.90 -2.32
N SER A 278 -19.14 13.91 -2.28
CA SER A 278 -18.27 14.90 -2.93
C SER A 278 -18.08 14.68 -4.45
N ARG A 279 -18.37 13.48 -4.96
CA ARG A 279 -18.17 13.13 -6.38
C ARG A 279 -19.33 13.66 -7.21
N LYS A 280 -19.00 14.30 -8.35
CA LYS A 280 -19.99 14.85 -9.31
C LYS A 280 -20.41 13.85 -10.38
N SER A 281 -19.56 12.88 -10.69
CA SER A 281 -19.77 11.84 -11.70
C SER A 281 -19.58 10.46 -11.08
N ILE A 282 -20.02 9.43 -11.82
CA ILE A 282 -19.76 8.03 -11.45
C ILE A 282 -18.27 7.82 -11.16
N THR A 283 -17.99 7.02 -10.14
CA THR A 283 -16.65 6.52 -9.83
C THR A 283 -16.61 5.05 -10.20
N LEU A 284 -15.62 4.65 -10.99
CA LEU A 284 -15.47 3.28 -11.46
C LEU A 284 -14.41 2.54 -10.63
N GLY A 285 -14.44 1.22 -10.68
CA GLY A 285 -13.36 0.39 -10.18
C GLY A 285 -12.12 0.48 -11.07
N GLY A 286 -10.94 0.59 -10.47
CA GLY A 286 -9.68 0.69 -11.20
C GLY A 286 -8.52 1.12 -10.32
N MET A 287 -7.33 1.27 -10.91
CA MET A 287 -6.08 1.44 -10.18
C MET A 287 -5.68 2.91 -9.93
N THR A 288 -6.41 3.87 -10.50
CA THR A 288 -6.10 5.29 -10.32
C THR A 288 -6.80 5.89 -9.10
N THR A 289 -6.27 6.97 -8.55
CA THR A 289 -6.86 7.69 -7.40
C THR A 289 -8.24 8.31 -7.68
N ARG A 290 -8.60 8.46 -8.97
CA ARG A 290 -9.93 8.92 -9.39
C ARG A 290 -10.96 7.80 -9.37
N GLU A 291 -10.51 6.56 -9.53
CA GLU A 291 -11.26 5.31 -9.43
C GLU A 291 -11.25 4.81 -7.97
N GLU A 292 -11.87 3.66 -7.73
CA GLU A 292 -11.87 2.99 -6.42
C GLU A 292 -11.48 1.52 -6.50
N ILE A 293 -11.11 0.97 -5.34
CA ILE A 293 -10.84 -0.46 -5.16
C ILE A 293 -11.50 -0.96 -3.88
N CYS A 294 -11.84 -2.26 -3.85
CA CYS A 294 -12.29 -2.95 -2.65
C CYS A 294 -11.48 -4.23 -2.49
N LEU A 295 -10.31 -4.15 -1.88
CA LEU A 295 -9.43 -5.29 -1.69
C LEU A 295 -9.05 -5.45 -0.21
N ILE A 296 -9.06 -6.68 0.26
CA ILE A 296 -8.54 -7.06 1.57
C ILE A 296 -7.46 -8.11 1.34
N LEU A 297 -6.23 -7.77 1.69
CA LEU A 297 -5.09 -8.67 1.63
C LEU A 297 -4.91 -9.34 2.98
N THR A 298 -4.73 -10.65 2.96
CA THR A 298 -4.59 -11.46 4.16
C THR A 298 -3.24 -12.15 4.14
N LEU A 299 -2.53 -12.12 5.26
CA LEU A 299 -1.38 -12.99 5.49
C LEU A 299 -1.86 -14.24 6.20
N TYR A 300 -1.53 -15.40 5.62
CA TYR A 300 -2.02 -16.69 6.11
C TYR A 300 -0.96 -17.79 6.02
N TYR A 301 -1.21 -18.90 6.70
CA TYR A 301 -0.44 -20.14 6.56
C TYR A 301 -1.34 -21.39 6.67
N PRO A 302 -0.98 -22.54 6.09
CA PRO A 302 0.13 -22.74 5.15
C PRO A 302 -0.16 -22.10 3.79
N ARG A 303 0.87 -21.67 3.05
CA ARG A 303 0.79 -21.07 1.72
C ARG A 303 0.09 -22.01 0.72
N GLN A 304 -0.84 -21.47 -0.06
CA GLN A 304 -1.50 -22.22 -1.15
C GLN A 304 -0.86 -21.92 -2.50
N ARG A 305 -0.92 -22.90 -3.41
CA ARG A 305 -0.35 -22.79 -4.77
C ARG A 305 -1.34 -22.26 -5.80
N GLU A 306 -2.62 -22.55 -5.62
CA GLU A 306 -3.64 -22.34 -6.66
C GLU A 306 -4.49 -21.09 -6.41
N LEU A 307 -4.44 -20.51 -5.20
CA LEU A 307 -5.28 -19.37 -4.82
C LEU A 307 -4.49 -18.30 -4.07
N THR A 308 -4.05 -17.29 -4.82
CA THR A 308 -3.40 -16.07 -4.32
C THR A 308 -4.28 -14.83 -4.48
N SER A 309 -5.18 -14.86 -5.46
CA SER A 309 -6.22 -13.86 -5.70
C SER A 309 -7.57 -14.53 -5.80
N CYS A 310 -8.55 -14.04 -5.06
CA CYS A 310 -9.92 -14.52 -5.07
C CYS A 310 -10.87 -13.32 -5.15
N HIS A 311 -11.03 -12.82 -6.38
CA HIS A 311 -11.84 -11.65 -6.68
C HIS A 311 -13.12 -12.06 -7.41
N SER A 312 -14.19 -11.31 -7.18
CA SER A 312 -15.40 -11.38 -8.00
C SER A 312 -15.58 -10.09 -8.79
N LEU A 313 -16.37 -10.17 -9.86
CA LEU A 313 -16.76 -9.01 -10.64
C LEU A 313 -18.27 -9.06 -10.93
N PRO A 314 -18.95 -7.91 -11.00
CA PRO A 314 -20.34 -7.86 -11.46
C PRO A 314 -20.48 -8.47 -12.86
N SER A 315 -21.59 -9.18 -13.08
CA SER A 315 -21.88 -9.77 -14.39
C SER A 315 -22.08 -8.66 -15.41
N LEU A 316 -21.49 -8.81 -16.60
CA LEU A 316 -21.63 -7.81 -17.67
C LEU A 316 -23.10 -7.54 -18.02
N PRO A 317 -23.97 -8.56 -18.20
CA PRO A 317 -25.39 -8.32 -18.47
C PRO A 317 -26.09 -7.51 -17.37
N THR A 318 -25.80 -7.79 -16.09
CA THR A 318 -26.38 -7.04 -14.96
C THR A 318 -25.96 -5.58 -14.99
N VAL A 319 -24.69 -5.30 -15.30
CA VAL A 319 -24.18 -3.93 -15.40
C VAL A 319 -24.83 -3.18 -16.56
N LEU A 320 -24.88 -3.79 -17.75
CA LEU A 320 -25.51 -3.17 -18.93
C LEU A 320 -26.98 -2.87 -18.69
N HIS A 321 -27.72 -3.82 -18.13
CA HIS A 321 -29.13 -3.64 -17.77
C HIS A 321 -29.31 -2.51 -16.75
N SER A 322 -28.42 -2.37 -15.76
CA SER A 322 -28.47 -1.27 -14.78
C SER A 322 -28.24 0.12 -15.40
N LEU A 323 -27.59 0.17 -16.57
CA LEU A 323 -27.35 1.39 -17.35
C LEU A 323 -28.41 1.64 -18.42
N GLY A 324 -29.43 0.76 -18.52
CA GLY A 324 -30.46 0.84 -19.56
C GLY A 324 -29.97 0.42 -20.95
N ILE A 325 -28.91 -0.37 -21.03
CA ILE A 325 -28.35 -0.90 -22.28
C ILE A 325 -28.88 -2.32 -22.49
N GLU A 326 -29.74 -2.50 -23.48
CA GLU A 326 -30.37 -3.80 -23.79
C GLU A 326 -29.57 -4.61 -24.83
N GLU A 327 -28.89 -3.95 -25.77
CA GLU A 327 -28.05 -4.59 -26.78
C GLU A 327 -26.73 -3.81 -26.96
N LEU A 328 -25.62 -4.53 -27.07
CA LEU A 328 -24.35 -3.98 -27.53
C LEU A 328 -24.33 -4.09 -29.06
N ALA A 329 -24.24 -2.97 -29.77
CA ALA A 329 -24.09 -2.99 -31.21
C ALA A 329 -22.83 -3.79 -31.58
N SER A 330 -23.03 -4.84 -32.38
CA SER A 330 -22.01 -5.80 -32.83
C SER A 330 -21.05 -5.22 -33.85
#